data_AF-A0AB34GW68-F1
#
_entry.id   AF-A0AB34GW68-F1
#
_cell.length_a   1.000
_cell.length_b   1.000
_cell.length_c   1.000
_cell.angle_alpha   90.00
_cell.angle_beta   90.00
_cell.angle_gamma   90.00
#
_symmetry.space_group_name_H-M   'P 1'
#
loop_
_entity.id
_entity.type
_entity.pdbx_description
1 polymer ?
#
loop_
_entity_poly.entity_id
_entity_poly.type
_entity_poly.pdbx_seq_one_letter_code
_entity_poly.pdbx_strand_id
1 'polypeptide(L)'
;MNNARGGEQAHLALCLQINYGGEIPKSMYMRDQVKTQYEHLVQISRSSSHQVEYEILFPGCVLRWQFSSDGADIGFGVFLKTKVGEWQRAGEMTEVQRSQRYNAHLVPEDGSLTCTEARVYVLRFDNTYSFVHTKKVSYTV
;
A
#
# COMPACT_ATOMS: atom_id res chain seq x y z
N MET A 1 -38.84 -14.70 -46.73
CA MET A 1 -38.98 -13.46 -45.94
C MET A 1 -39.06 -13.80 -44.47
N ASN A 2 -38.07 -13.31 -43.70
CA ASN A 2 -38.07 -12.99 -42.26
C ASN A 2 -38.44 -14.12 -41.28
N ASN A 3 -37.65 -14.43 -40.25
CA ASN A 3 -37.26 -13.45 -39.24
C ASN A 3 -36.12 -14.02 -38.36
N ALA A 4 -34.87 -13.61 -38.63
CA ALA A 4 -33.75 -13.77 -37.72
C ALA A 4 -33.81 -12.65 -36.67
N ARG A 5 -34.58 -12.82 -35.60
CA ARG A 5 -34.68 -11.84 -34.49
C ARG A 5 -34.87 -12.46 -33.10
N GLY A 6 -34.35 -13.68 -32.89
CA GLY A 6 -34.47 -14.36 -31.58
C GLY A 6 -33.24 -14.26 -30.68
N GLY A 7 -32.04 -14.05 -31.25
CA GLY A 7 -30.78 -14.12 -30.49
C GLY A 7 -30.32 -12.80 -29.85
N GLU A 8 -30.80 -11.65 -30.35
CA GLU A 8 -30.25 -10.34 -30.01
C GLU A 8 -30.93 -9.68 -28.80
N GLN A 9 -32.18 -10.07 -28.48
CA GLN A 9 -32.91 -9.53 -27.33
C GLN A 9 -32.50 -10.15 -25.98
N ALA A 10 -32.04 -11.41 -25.95
CA ALA A 10 -31.62 -12.06 -24.72
C ALA A 10 -30.29 -11.49 -24.17
N HIS A 11 -29.41 -11.01 -25.07
CA HIS A 11 -28.11 -10.46 -24.69
C HIS A 11 -28.22 -9.04 -24.09
N LEU A 12 -29.23 -8.26 -24.48
CA LEU A 12 -29.48 -6.91 -23.97
C LEU A 12 -30.24 -6.90 -22.64
N ALA A 13 -31.00 -7.96 -22.32
CA ALA A 13 -31.80 -8.05 -21.11
C ALA A 13 -31.00 -8.36 -19.82
N LEU A 14 -29.82 -8.98 -19.93
CA LEU A 14 -29.01 -9.34 -18.75
C LEU A 14 -28.29 -8.13 -18.11
N CYS A 15 -27.94 -7.11 -18.91
CA CYS A 15 -27.31 -5.88 -18.41
C CYS A 15 -28.23 -5.02 -17.54
N LEU A 16 -29.56 -5.20 -17.60
CA LEU A 16 -30.51 -4.38 -16.84
C LEU A 16 -30.67 -4.82 -15.37
N GLN A 17 -30.21 -6.03 -15.02
CA GLN A 17 -30.32 -6.58 -13.66
C GLN A 17 -28.98 -6.70 -12.93
N ILE A 18 -27.85 -6.53 -13.63
CA ILE A 18 -26.51 -6.68 -13.07
C ILE A 18 -25.81 -5.32 -13.12
N ASN A 19 -25.47 -4.79 -11.95
CA ASN A 19 -24.62 -3.61 -11.85
C ASN A 19 -23.16 -4.05 -11.94
N TYR A 20 -22.43 -3.56 -12.96
CA TYR A 20 -21.03 -3.89 -13.20
C TYR A 20 -20.05 -3.06 -12.36
N GLY A 21 -20.56 -2.31 -11.39
CA GLY A 21 -19.80 -1.29 -10.68
C GLY A 21 -19.42 -0.13 -11.60
N GLY A 22 -18.47 0.67 -11.14
CA GLY A 22 -17.98 1.87 -11.81
C GLY A 22 -17.32 2.79 -10.80
N GLU A 23 -16.59 3.80 -11.28
CA GLU A 23 -16.04 4.83 -10.40
C GLU A 23 -17.19 5.63 -9.77
N ILE A 24 -17.20 5.72 -8.44
CA ILE A 24 -18.22 6.49 -7.71
C ILE A 24 -17.81 7.97 -7.76
N PRO A 25 -18.69 8.90 -8.20
CA PRO A 25 -18.36 10.31 -8.21
C PRO A 25 -17.97 10.82 -6.82
N LYS A 26 -16.87 11.59 -6.73
CA LYS A 26 -16.33 12.12 -5.46
C LYS A 26 -17.35 12.93 -4.66
N SER A 27 -18.33 13.57 -5.31
CA SER A 27 -19.41 14.30 -4.66
C SER A 27 -20.31 13.43 -3.78
N MET A 28 -20.31 12.11 -4.00
CA MET A 28 -21.08 11.13 -3.22
C MET A 28 -20.30 10.59 -2.01
N TYR A 29 -19.04 10.98 -1.84
CA TYR A 29 -18.22 10.53 -0.72
C TYR A 29 -18.66 11.25 0.55
N MET A 30 -19.21 10.50 1.51
CA MET A 30 -19.60 11.08 2.80
C MET A 30 -18.41 11.32 3.73
N ARG A 31 -17.32 10.56 3.54
CA ARG A 31 -16.05 10.67 4.27
C ARG A 31 -14.93 10.19 3.37
N ASP A 32 -13.77 10.79 3.50
CA ASP A 32 -12.59 10.36 2.75
C ASP A 32 -11.98 9.08 3.32
N GLN A 33 -12.27 8.75 4.60
CA GLN A 33 -11.64 7.63 5.32
C GLN A 33 -12.55 7.02 6.38
N VAL A 34 -12.28 5.75 6.71
CA VAL A 34 -12.84 5.02 7.85
C VAL A 34 -11.79 4.96 8.96
N LYS A 35 -12.21 5.08 10.23
CA LYS A 35 -11.29 4.93 11.36
C LYS A 35 -10.79 3.48 11.42
N THR A 36 -9.51 3.28 11.11
CA THR A 36 -8.82 1.99 11.21
C THR A 36 -8.04 1.90 12.52
N GLN A 37 -8.08 0.74 13.17
CA GLN A 37 -7.15 0.42 14.27
C GLN A 37 -5.88 -0.17 13.65
N TYR A 38 -4.74 0.42 13.98
CA TYR A 38 -3.44 -0.06 13.53
C TYR A 38 -2.86 -1.08 14.52
N GLU A 39 -2.17 -2.08 14.01
CA GLU A 39 -1.54 -3.12 14.83
C GLU A 39 -0.28 -2.60 15.54
N HIS A 40 0.51 -1.80 14.83
CA HIS A 40 1.79 -1.31 15.30
C HIS A 40 1.82 0.20 15.44
N LEU A 41 2.58 0.67 16.43
CA LEU A 41 2.86 2.08 16.66
C LEU A 41 4.34 2.25 16.97
N VAL A 42 5.04 3.03 16.14
CA VAL A 42 6.48 3.25 16.27
C VAL A 42 6.82 4.72 16.31
N GLN A 43 7.85 5.07 17.07
CA GLN A 43 8.42 6.41 17.09
C GLN A 43 9.77 6.40 16.38
N ILE A 44 9.87 7.15 15.29
CA ILE A 44 11.06 7.25 14.46
C ILE A 44 11.71 8.58 14.73
N SER A 45 12.83 8.55 15.46
CA SER A 45 13.63 9.73 15.78
C SER A 45 14.07 10.47 14.52
N ARG A 46 14.42 11.76 14.68
CA ARG A 46 15.05 12.55 13.62
C ARG A 46 16.28 11.83 13.06
N SER A 47 16.56 12.03 11.78
CA SER A 47 17.72 11.45 11.10
C SER A 47 17.82 9.91 11.19
N SER A 48 16.69 9.22 11.44
CA SER A 48 16.62 7.76 11.61
C SER A 48 15.60 7.13 10.67
N SER A 49 15.57 5.79 10.62
CA SER A 49 14.57 5.01 9.88
C SER A 49 14.18 3.76 10.66
N HIS A 50 12.97 3.29 10.42
CA HIS A 50 12.48 2.02 10.95
C HIS A 50 12.28 1.04 9.79
N GLN A 51 12.69 -0.22 9.99
CA GLN A 51 12.57 -1.29 9.00
C GLN A 51 11.79 -2.45 9.60
N VAL A 52 10.88 -3.01 8.80
CA VAL A 52 10.13 -4.21 9.14
C VAL A 52 10.36 -5.24 8.04
N GLU A 53 10.70 -6.46 8.43
CA GLU A 53 11.12 -7.51 7.50
C GLU A 53 10.08 -8.61 7.44
N TYR A 54 9.73 -9.03 6.23
CA TYR A 54 8.81 -10.12 5.95
C TYR A 54 9.47 -11.13 5.02
N GLU A 55 9.70 -12.33 5.55
CA GLU A 55 10.19 -13.45 4.77
C GLU A 55 9.04 -14.10 4.00
N ILE A 56 9.06 -13.96 2.68
CA ILE A 56 8.05 -14.55 1.80
C ILE A 56 8.57 -15.90 1.31
N LEU A 57 7.87 -16.96 1.69
CA LEU A 57 8.24 -18.33 1.32
C LEU A 57 7.70 -18.75 -0.04
N PHE A 58 6.61 -18.12 -0.50
CA PHE A 58 5.90 -18.49 -1.73
C PHE A 58 5.69 -17.28 -2.63
N PRO A 59 6.18 -17.31 -3.88
CA PRO A 59 5.88 -16.28 -4.86
C PRO A 59 4.37 -16.19 -5.13
N GLY A 60 3.88 -14.99 -5.43
CA GLY A 60 2.48 -14.69 -5.69
C GLY A 60 1.69 -14.23 -4.46
N CYS A 61 2.28 -14.26 -3.26
CA CYS A 61 1.71 -13.61 -2.08
C CYS A 61 1.56 -12.10 -2.31
N VAL A 62 0.52 -11.50 -1.72
CA VAL A 62 0.31 -10.06 -1.78
C VAL A 62 0.63 -9.48 -0.40
N LEU A 63 1.66 -8.66 -0.35
CA LEU A 63 1.96 -7.83 0.80
C LEU A 63 1.06 -6.60 0.73
N ARG A 64 0.27 -6.34 1.75
CA ARG A 64 -0.57 -5.14 1.85
C ARG A 64 -0.06 -4.30 3.00
N TRP A 65 -0.26 -3.00 2.96
CA TRP A 65 0.05 -2.15 4.09
C TRP A 65 -0.91 -0.98 4.13
N GLN A 66 -1.10 -0.47 5.34
CA GLN A 66 -1.71 0.82 5.57
C GLN A 66 -0.97 1.50 6.72
N PHE A 67 -0.65 2.79 6.57
CA PHE A 67 0.00 3.55 7.62
C PHE A 67 -0.48 5.00 7.68
N SER A 68 -0.35 5.60 8.85
CA SER A 68 -0.57 7.02 9.09
C SER A 68 0.55 7.57 9.96
N SER A 69 0.90 8.83 9.78
CA SER A 69 1.93 9.51 10.56
C SER A 69 1.35 10.71 11.30
N ASP A 70 1.85 11.03 12.48
CA ASP A 70 1.41 12.21 13.20
C ASP A 70 2.18 13.46 12.74
N GLY A 71 1.44 14.53 12.43
CA GLY A 71 1.93 15.91 12.33
C GLY A 71 2.73 16.29 11.08
N ALA A 72 3.39 15.34 10.41
CA ALA A 72 4.17 15.62 9.20
C ALA A 72 4.25 14.41 8.28
N ASP A 73 4.77 14.64 7.07
CA ASP A 73 5.02 13.63 6.06
C ASP A 73 6.01 12.56 6.51
N ILE A 74 6.00 11.36 5.95
CA ILE A 74 6.97 10.30 6.26
C ILE A 74 7.49 9.68 4.95
N GLY A 75 8.78 9.36 4.89
CA GLY A 75 9.32 8.59 3.78
C GLY A 75 8.89 7.13 3.89
N PHE A 76 8.43 6.52 2.80
CA PHE A 76 8.11 5.09 2.77
C PHE A 76 8.55 4.45 1.47
N GLY A 77 9.12 3.25 1.55
CA GLY A 77 9.50 2.42 0.40
C GLY A 77 9.58 0.95 0.78
N VAL A 78 9.57 0.08 -0.23
CA VAL A 78 9.69 -1.38 -0.06
C VAL A 78 10.92 -1.85 -0.81
N PHE A 79 11.70 -2.69 -0.15
CA PHE A 79 12.98 -3.19 -0.62
C PHE A 79 13.04 -4.70 -0.54
N LEU A 80 13.94 -5.30 -1.29
CA LEU A 80 14.26 -6.72 -1.26
C LEU A 80 15.68 -6.90 -0.73
N LYS A 81 15.85 -7.72 0.31
CA LYS A 81 17.19 -8.05 0.80
C LYS A 81 17.97 -8.82 -0.25
N THR A 82 19.26 -8.49 -0.34
CA THR A 82 20.22 -9.23 -1.16
C THR A 82 20.95 -10.31 -0.36
N LYS A 83 20.99 -10.17 0.98
CA LYS A 83 21.62 -11.11 1.91
C LYS A 83 20.62 -11.53 2.98
N VAL A 84 20.54 -12.83 3.23
CA VAL A 84 19.66 -13.41 4.26
C VAL A 84 20.32 -13.27 5.63
N GLY A 85 19.54 -12.88 6.65
CA GLY A 85 19.98 -12.89 8.06
C GLY A 85 20.81 -11.69 8.52
N GLU A 86 21.27 -10.81 7.63
CA GLU A 86 21.99 -9.58 7.99
C GLU A 86 21.07 -8.37 7.89
N TRP A 87 21.24 -7.41 8.81
CA TRP A 87 20.67 -6.08 8.63
C TRP A 87 21.39 -5.38 7.47
N GLN A 88 20.63 -4.82 6.53
CA GLN A 88 21.20 -4.14 5.36
C GLN A 88 20.78 -2.67 5.35
N ARG A 89 21.62 -1.84 4.74
CA ARG A 89 21.24 -0.45 4.45
C ARG A 89 20.35 -0.42 3.20
N ALA A 90 19.51 0.61 3.09
CA ALA A 90 18.63 0.76 1.92
C ALA A 90 19.39 0.73 0.58
N GLY A 91 20.59 1.31 0.52
CA GLY A 91 21.43 1.30 -0.70
C GLY A 91 22.07 -0.05 -1.06
N GLU A 92 21.98 -1.05 -0.17
CA GLU A 92 22.48 -2.42 -0.40
C GLU A 92 21.35 -3.38 -0.81
N MET A 93 20.10 -2.92 -0.70
CA MET A 93 18.89 -3.66 -1.05
C MET A 93 18.42 -3.28 -2.44
N THR A 94 17.64 -4.16 -3.08
CA THR A 94 16.96 -3.83 -4.34
C THR A 94 15.67 -3.10 -4.03
N GLU A 95 15.51 -1.89 -4.54
CA GLU A 95 14.27 -1.12 -4.38
C GLU A 95 13.18 -1.70 -5.29
N VAL A 96 12.08 -2.16 -4.69
CA VAL A 96 10.91 -2.72 -5.41
C VAL A 96 9.73 -1.75 -5.43
N GLN A 97 9.57 -0.95 -4.38
CA GLN A 97 8.70 0.21 -4.34
C GLN A 97 9.54 1.43 -3.98
N ARG A 98 9.54 2.43 -4.86
CA ARG A 98 10.35 3.64 -4.68
C ARG A 98 10.05 4.32 -3.36
N SER A 99 11.11 4.66 -2.62
CA SER A 99 11.04 5.46 -1.40
C SER A 99 10.62 6.89 -1.73
N GLN A 100 9.44 7.29 -1.28
CA GLN A 100 8.85 8.61 -1.50
C GLN A 100 8.32 9.20 -0.20
N ARG A 101 8.14 10.52 -0.16
CA ARG A 101 7.58 11.24 0.99
C ARG A 101 6.08 11.31 0.85
N TYR A 102 5.35 10.76 1.82
CA TYR A 102 3.90 10.71 1.84
C TYR A 102 3.33 11.60 2.94
N ASN A 103 2.24 12.32 2.64
CA ASN A 103 1.54 13.17 3.61
C ASN A 103 0.55 12.35 4.45
N ALA A 104 1.05 11.26 5.06
CA ALA A 104 0.25 10.27 5.78
C ALA A 104 -0.41 10.80 7.09
N HIS A 105 -0.17 12.07 7.40
CA HIS A 105 -0.78 12.85 8.49
C HIS A 105 -2.10 13.52 8.10
N LEU A 106 -2.35 13.68 6.80
CA LEU A 106 -3.62 14.19 6.27
C LEU A 106 -4.56 13.04 5.95
N VAL A 107 -4.02 12.04 5.27
CA VAL A 107 -4.74 10.85 4.82
C VAL A 107 -3.81 9.65 4.98
N PRO A 108 -4.22 8.55 5.66
CA PRO A 108 -3.46 7.33 5.68
C PRO A 108 -3.14 6.85 4.28
N GLU A 109 -1.94 6.32 4.13
CA GLU A 109 -1.49 5.75 2.88
C GLU A 109 -1.68 4.24 2.95
N ASP A 110 -2.35 3.69 1.95
CA ASP A 110 -2.47 2.26 1.74
C ASP A 110 -1.78 1.85 0.44
N GLY A 111 -1.36 0.58 0.39
CA GLY A 111 -0.73 0.04 -0.79
C GLY A 111 -0.65 -1.47 -0.74
N SER A 112 -0.28 -2.04 -1.88
CA SER A 112 -0.01 -3.47 -1.97
C SER A 112 1.05 -3.76 -3.02
N LEU A 113 1.80 -4.82 -2.80
CA LEU A 113 2.80 -5.34 -3.70
C LEU A 113 2.59 -6.84 -3.88
N THR A 114 2.59 -7.30 -5.12
CA THR A 114 2.65 -8.74 -5.41
C THR A 114 4.10 -9.19 -5.28
N CYS A 115 4.38 -10.08 -4.34
CA CYS A 115 5.71 -10.63 -4.10
C CYS A 115 6.04 -11.66 -5.18
N THR A 116 6.83 -11.27 -6.18
CA THR A 116 7.21 -12.14 -7.30
C THR A 116 8.32 -13.13 -6.96
N GLU A 117 9.05 -12.91 -5.86
CA GLU A 117 10.19 -13.72 -5.44
C GLU A 117 10.03 -14.21 -3.99
N ALA A 118 10.46 -15.44 -3.71
CA ALA A 118 10.50 -15.98 -2.35
C ALA A 118 11.76 -15.48 -1.62
N ARG A 119 11.66 -14.28 -1.04
CA ARG A 119 12.77 -13.56 -0.39
C ARG A 119 12.25 -12.68 0.75
N VAL A 120 13.17 -12.04 1.45
CA VAL A 120 12.86 -11.08 2.52
C VAL A 120 12.56 -9.71 1.94
N TYR A 121 11.31 -9.27 2.08
CA TYR A 121 10.86 -7.92 1.77
C TYR A 121 11.01 -7.03 2.99
N VAL A 122 11.46 -5.80 2.80
CA VAL A 122 11.68 -4.82 3.87
C VAL A 122 10.83 -3.60 3.61
N LEU A 123 9.85 -3.35 4.48
CA LEU A 123 9.14 -2.08 4.51
C LEU A 123 9.94 -1.10 5.34
N ARG A 124 10.27 0.04 4.76
CA ARG A 124 11.13 1.04 5.41
C ARG A 124 10.38 2.36 5.56
N PHE A 125 10.23 2.79 6.80
CA PHE A 125 9.80 4.14 7.15
C PHE A 125 11.03 5.02 7.38
N ASP A 126 11.17 6.07 6.57
CA ASP A 126 12.33 6.93 6.52
C ASP A 126 12.05 8.32 7.11
N ASN A 127 12.77 8.66 8.17
CA ASN A 127 12.79 9.99 8.77
C ASN A 127 14.19 10.63 8.71
N THR A 128 15.07 10.14 7.85
CA THR A 128 16.47 10.59 7.78
C THR A 128 16.62 12.05 7.38
N TYR A 129 15.64 12.59 6.63
CA TYR A 129 15.62 13.97 6.16
C TYR A 129 15.13 14.99 7.22
N SER A 130 14.53 14.55 8.34
CA SER A 130 14.07 15.47 9.37
C SER A 130 15.22 15.86 10.29
N PHE A 131 15.43 17.18 10.44
CA PHE A 131 16.46 17.73 11.32
C PHE A 131 15.98 17.92 12.77
N VAL A 132 14.67 18.02 12.99
CA VAL A 132 14.11 18.41 14.30
C VAL A 132 13.00 17.49 14.80
N HIS A 133 12.21 16.90 13.91
CA HIS A 133 11.00 16.18 14.31
C HIS A 133 11.20 14.66 14.39
N THR A 134 10.82 14.09 15.53
CA THR A 134 10.47 12.67 15.66
C THR A 134 9.09 12.45 15.07
N LYS A 135 8.92 11.38 14.30
CA LYS A 135 7.64 11.02 13.68
C LYS A 135 7.06 9.79 14.37
N LYS A 136 5.79 9.86 14.76
CA LYS A 136 5.04 8.72 15.26
C LYS A 136 4.25 8.12 14.10
N VAL A 137 4.45 6.84 13.82
CA VAL A 137 3.84 6.14 12.69
C VAL A 137 3.03 4.98 13.22
N SER A 138 1.75 4.95 12.84
CA SER A 138 0.83 3.83 13.11
C SER A 138 0.69 3.04 11.82
N TYR A 139 0.85 1.72 11.86
CA TYR A 139 0.77 0.90 10.64
C TYR A 139 0.27 -0.52 10.89
N THR A 140 -0.21 -1.15 9.81
CA THR A 140 -0.57 -2.57 9.72
C THR A 140 -0.10 -3.08 8.36
N VAL A 141 0.34 -4.35 8.30
CA VAL A 141 0.89 -5.00 7.10
C VAL A 141 0.31 -6.40 6.99
#